data_AF-A0A5D4JFW7-F1
#
_entry.id   AF-A0A5D4JFW7-F1
#
_cell.length_a   1.000
_cell.length_b   1.000
_cell.length_c   1.000
_cell.angle_alpha   90.00
_cell.angle_beta   90.00
_cell.angle_gamma   90.00
#
_symmetry.space_group_name_H-M   'P 1'
#
loop_
_entity.id
_entity.type
_entity.pdbx_description
1 polymer ?
#
loop_
_entity_poly.entity_id
_entity_poly.type
_entity_poly.pdbx_seq_one_letter_code
_entity_poly.pdbx_strand_id
1 'polypeptide(L)' 'LPDTELYLTGGLHGGLAYTDDELRNVFSGLTEIELRRMNDEAPESPLFGESFLWTALFRRAVERAADRPAGQA' A
#
# COMPACT_ATOMS: atom_id res chain seq x y z
N LEU A 1 -6.38 19.53 16.57
CA LEU A 1 -5.01 19.82 16.12
C LEU A 1 -5.05 19.91 14.60
N PRO A 2 -4.57 21.00 13.98
CA PRO A 2 -4.46 21.11 12.53
C PRO A 2 -3.32 20.22 12.01
N ASP A 3 -3.54 19.59 10.86
CA ASP A 3 -2.62 18.63 10.22
C ASP A 3 -1.19 19.15 10.12
N THR A 4 -1.01 20.45 9.85
CA THR A 4 0.30 21.10 9.72
C THR A 4 1.17 20.95 10.98
N GLU A 5 0.58 21.00 12.16
CA GLU A 5 1.31 20.91 13.43
C GLU A 5 1.82 19.47 13.68
N LEU A 6 1.06 18.47 13.23
CA LEU A 6 1.44 17.05 13.27
C LEU A 6 2.63 16.75 12.35
N TYR A 7 2.64 17.31 11.13
CA TYR A 7 3.76 17.15 10.19
C TYR A 7 5.05 17.81 10.68
N LEU A 8 4.97 18.93 11.42
CA LEU A 8 6.13 19.64 11.95
C LEU A 8 6.78 18.93 13.14
N THR A 9 5.98 18.24 13.97
CA THR A 9 6.50 17.49 15.11
C THR A 9 7.24 16.20 14.72
N GLY A 10 7.11 15.73 13.48
CA GLY A 10 7.85 14.57 12.95
C GLY A 10 7.51 13.22 13.59
N GLY A 11 6.64 13.21 14.59
CA GLY A 11 6.14 12.00 15.23
C GLY A 11 4.92 11.47 14.49
N LEU A 12 5.09 10.36 13.78
CA LEU A 12 3.96 9.45 13.55
C LEU A 12 3.55 8.95 14.94
N HIS A 13 2.63 9.64 15.64
CA HIS A 13 2.14 9.29 16.98
C HIS A 13 1.40 7.93 17.00
N GLY A 14 2.04 6.86 16.53
CA GLY A 14 1.38 5.63 16.12
C GLY A 14 0.52 5.85 14.88
N GLY A 15 1.09 6.48 13.84
CA GLY A 15 0.39 6.69 12.56
C GLY A 15 -0.28 5.40 12.09
N LEU A 16 -1.59 5.47 11.85
CA LEU A 16 -2.54 4.38 11.58
C LEU A 16 -1.85 3.06 11.22
N ALA A 17 -1.61 2.24 12.23
CA ALA A 17 -1.03 0.92 12.04
C ALA A 17 -2.10 0.04 11.39
N TYR A 18 -2.11 -0.03 10.06
CA TYR A 18 -3.02 -0.89 9.34
C TYR A 18 -2.69 -2.36 9.65
N THR A 19 -3.73 -3.12 9.95
CA THR A 19 -3.72 -4.58 9.92
C THR A 19 -3.72 -5.08 8.48
N ASP A 20 -3.40 -6.36 8.28
CA ASP A 20 -3.45 -6.97 6.95
C ASP A 20 -4.88 -6.98 6.36
N ASP A 21 -5.91 -7.12 7.20
CA ASP A 21 -7.31 -7.04 6.76
C ASP A 21 -7.68 -5.64 6.25
N GLU A 22 -7.30 -4.59 6.99
CA GLU A 22 -7.54 -3.21 6.57
C GLU A 22 -6.83 -2.88 5.26
N LEU A 23 -5.60 -3.38 5.06
CA LEU A 23 -4.88 -3.22 3.79
C LEU A 23 -5.62 -3.91 2.63
N ARG A 24 -6.11 -5.14 2.83
CA ARG A 24 -6.92 -5.84 1.81
C ARG A 24 -8.19 -5.10 1.48
N ASN A 25 -8.84 -4.51 2.48
CA ASN A 25 -10.04 -3.72 2.28
C ASN A 25 -9.75 -2.44 1.45
N VAL A 26 -8.69 -1.71 1.80
CA VAL A 26 -8.24 -0.50 1.07
C VAL A 26 -7.91 -0.80 -0.40
N PHE A 27 -7.26 -1.95 -0.66
CA PHE A 27 -6.84 -2.34 -2.01
C PHE A 27 -7.77 -3.38 -2.68
N SER A 28 -9.02 -3.52 -2.21
CA SER A 28 -9.97 -4.54 -2.67
C SER A 28 -10.29 -4.52 -4.17
N GLY A 29 -10.05 -3.40 -4.84
CA GLY A 29 -10.16 -3.28 -6.32
C GLY A 29 -8.97 -3.82 -7.11
N LEU A 30 -7.93 -4.33 -6.45
CA LEU A 30 -6.72 -4.89 -7.07
C LEU A 30 -6.53 -6.34 -6.66
N THR A 31 -5.79 -7.10 -7.46
CA THR A 31 -5.39 -8.47 -7.10
C THR A 31 -4.17 -8.42 -6.20
N GLU A 32 -4.28 -8.97 -4.98
CA GLU A 32 -3.15 -9.22 -4.09
C GLU A 32 -2.17 -10.20 -4.74
N ILE A 33 -0.91 -9.81 -4.89
CA ILE A 33 0.19 -10.70 -5.28
C ILE A 33 0.97 -11.12 -4.03
N GLU A 34 1.23 -10.16 -3.15
CA GLU A 34 1.97 -10.38 -1.90
C GLU A 34 1.50 -9.39 -0.84
N LEU A 35 1.33 -9.86 0.39
CA LEU A 35 1.13 -9.03 1.58
C LEU A 35 1.87 -9.68 2.75
N ARG A 36 2.88 -8.99 3.28
CA ARG A 36 3.72 -9.51 4.37
C ARG A 36 4.35 -8.39 5.21
N ARG A 37 4.94 -8.75 6.34
CA ARG A 37 5.84 -7.86 7.06
C ARG A 37 7.12 -7.61 6.26
N MET A 38 7.68 -6.41 6.38
CA MET A 38 9.00 -6.13 5.82
C MET A 38 10.06 -6.99 6.52
N ASN A 39 11.17 -7.20 5.82
CA ASN A 39 12.35 -7.77 6.45
C ASN A 39 12.99 -6.69 7.30
N ASP A 40 13.59 -7.07 8.43
CA ASP A 40 14.38 -6.15 9.23
C ASP A 40 15.73 -5.94 8.55
N GLU A 41 15.95 -4.76 8.00
CA GLU A 41 17.19 -4.42 7.30
C GLU A 41 18.14 -3.70 8.25
N ALA A 42 19.44 -4.02 8.16
CA ALA A 42 20.44 -3.35 8.97
C ALA A 42 20.54 -1.86 8.60
N PRO A 43 20.96 -0.97 9.52
CA PRO A 43 21.09 0.47 9.25
C PRO A 43 22.01 0.81 8.06
N GLU A 44 23.00 -0.04 7.79
CA GLU A 44 23.94 0.05 6.67
C GLU A 44 23.43 -0.61 5.38
N SER A 45 22.26 -1.27 5.41
CA SER A 45 21.66 -1.91 4.24
C SER A 45 21.32 -0.84 3.18
N PRO A 46 21.54 -1.13 1.89
CA PRO A 46 21.03 -0.27 0.82
C PRO A 46 19.50 -0.34 0.68
N LEU A 47 18.84 -1.24 1.41
CA LEU A 47 17.39 -1.45 1.41
C LEU A 47 16.79 -0.94 2.72
N PHE A 48 15.55 -0.46 2.63
CA PHE A 48 14.75 -0.12 3.81
C PHE A 48 13.89 -1.31 4.21
N GLY A 49 13.85 -1.62 5.51
CA GLY A 49 12.96 -2.63 6.03
C GLY A 49 12.92 -2.62 7.55
N GLU A 50 11.71 -2.62 8.08
CA GLU A 50 11.43 -2.61 9.52
C GLU A 50 10.38 -3.69 9.79
N SER A 51 10.69 -4.66 10.65
CA SER A 51 9.81 -5.82 10.88
C SER A 51 8.38 -5.48 11.33
N PHE A 52 8.16 -4.29 11.90
CA PHE A 52 6.85 -3.80 12.32
C PHE A 52 6.04 -3.12 11.21
N LEU A 53 6.59 -2.94 10.01
CA LEU A 53 5.89 -2.37 8.86
C LEU A 53 5.35 -3.46 7.94
N TRP A 54 4.22 -3.16 7.29
CA TRP A 54 3.66 -3.99 6.23
C TRP A 54 4.18 -3.53 4.86
N THR A 55 4.38 -4.49 3.97
CA THR A 55 4.60 -4.24 2.54
C THR A 55 3.66 -5.11 1.73
N ALA A 56 3.18 -4.57 0.62
CA ALA A 56 2.18 -5.23 -0.21
C ALA A 56 2.39 -4.90 -1.69
N LEU A 57 2.26 -5.93 -2.53
CA LEU A 57 2.27 -5.80 -3.98
C LEU A 57 0.90 -6.19 -4.52
N PHE A 58 0.27 -5.25 -5.22
CA PHE A 58 -1.01 -5.44 -5.87
C PHE A 58 -0.89 -5.24 -7.38
N ARG A 59 -1.70 -5.95 -8.14
CA ARG A 59 -1.81 -5.79 -9.60
C ARG A 59 -3.20 -5.31 -9.98
N ARG A 60 -3.24 -4.24 -10.76
CA ARG A 60 -4.46 -3.83 -11.46
C ARG A 60 -4.79 -4.89 -12.51
N ALA A 61 -6.03 -5.37 -12.52
CA ALA A 61 -6.52 -6.17 -13.63
C ALA A 61 -6.31 -5.37 -14.92
N VAL A 62 -5.60 -5.94 -15.89
CA VAL A 62 -5.60 -5.37 -17.23
C VAL A 62 -7.00 -5.65 -17.75
N GLU A 63 -7.89 -4.66 -17.74
CA GLU A 63 -9.03 -4.70 -18.64
C GLU A 63 -8.42 -4.86 -20.03
N ARG A 64 -8.50 -6.08 -20.59
CA ARG A 64 -8.34 -6.22 -22.03
C ARG A 64 -9.36 -5.26 -22.62
N ALA A 65 -8.90 -4.28 -23.38
CA ALA A 65 -9.72 -3.37 -24.17
C ALA A 65 -10.48 -4.14 -25.26
N ALA A 66 -11.35 -5.05 -24.81
CA ALA A 66 -12.06 -6.04 -25.59
C ALA A 66 -13.47 -6.21 -25.00
N ASP A 67 -14.13 -5.08 -24.70
CA ASP A 67 -15.59 -5.03 -24.72
C ASP A 67 -16.12 -3.61 -24.99
N ARG A 68 -15.45 -2.85 -25.88
CA ARG A 68 -16.16 -1.76 -26.55
C ARG A 68 -16.77 -2.36 -27.82
N PRO A 69 -18.10 -2.57 -27.88
CA PRO A 69 -18.71 -3.01 -29.13
C PRO A 69 -18.41 -1.97 -30.20
N ALA A 70 -17.63 -2.38 -31.21
CA ALA A 70 -17.48 -1.62 -32.43
C ALA A 70 -18.79 -1.76 -33.21
N GLY A 71 -19.63 -0.72 -33.16
CA GLY A 71 -20.72 -0.56 -34.10
C GLY A 71 -22.00 -0.04 -33.48
N GLN A 72 -22.10 1.28 -33.34
CA GLN A 72 -23.36 2.03 -33.53
C GLN A 72 -23.02 3.44 -34.02
N ALA A 73 -23.02 3.62 -35.35
CA ALA A 73 -23.48 4.79 -36.11
C ALA A 73 -23.17 4.57 -37.60
#